data_AF-A0A3A4U5W8-F1
#
_entry.id   AF-A0A3A4U5W8-F1
#
_cell.length_a   1.000
_cell.length_b   1.000
_cell.length_c   1.000
_cell.angle_alpha   90.00
_cell.angle_beta   90.00
_cell.angle_gamma   90.00
#
_symmetry.space_group_name_H-M   'P 1'
#
loop_
_entity.id
_entity.type
_entity.pdbx_description
1 polymer ?
#
loop_
_entity_poly.entity_id
_entity_poly.type
_entity_poly.pdbx_seq_one_letter_code
_entity_poly.pdbx_strand_id
1 'polypeptide(L)' 'MGTAEITEQDRAKAKMCENCPICRRARAKQRGLAFWFVKNVERGICPSCRAYEKVHGRPAHAPVEEARS' A
#
# COMPACT_ATOMS: atom_id res chain seq x y z
N MET A 1 -19.62 -15.81 3.22
CA MET A 1 -18.63 -15.47 2.18
C MET A 1 -17.42 -14.92 2.90
N GLY A 2 -16.29 -15.64 2.84
CA GLY A 2 -15.17 -15.49 3.76
C GLY A 2 -14.56 -14.09 3.75
N THR A 3 -14.76 -13.36 4.85
CA THR A 3 -13.87 -12.28 5.26
C THR A 3 -12.49 -12.90 5.41
N ALA A 4 -11.60 -12.69 4.45
CA ALA A 4 -10.24 -13.21 4.55
C ALA A 4 -9.61 -12.62 5.82
N GLU A 5 -9.59 -13.40 6.90
CA GLU A 5 -9.13 -12.95 8.21
C GLU A 5 -7.77 -12.28 8.06
N ILE A 6 -7.70 -11.04 8.54
CA ILE A 6 -6.46 -10.26 8.54
C ILE A 6 -5.58 -10.86 9.64
N THR A 7 -4.61 -11.66 9.21
CA THR A 7 -3.65 -12.30 10.10
C THR A 7 -2.64 -11.29 10.65
N GLU A 8 -1.96 -11.62 11.74
CA GLU A 8 -0.85 -10.79 12.24
C GLU A 8 0.28 -10.64 11.21
N GLN A 9 0.51 -11.66 10.38
CA GLN A 9 1.47 -11.61 9.29
C GLN A 9 1.07 -10.57 8.23
N ASP A 10 -0.23 -10.45 7.91
CA ASP A 10 -0.74 -9.41 7.02
C ASP A 10 -0.48 -8.01 7.61
N ARG A 11 -0.69 -7.82 8.91
CA ARG A 11 -0.44 -6.54 9.61
C ARG A 11 1.06 -6.20 9.62
N ALA A 12 1.93 -7.18 9.87
CA ALA A 12 3.38 -6.97 9.84
C ALA A 12 3.86 -6.57 8.44
N LYS A 13 3.35 -7.23 7.39
CA LYS A 13 3.64 -6.88 6.00
C LYS A 13 3.09 -5.51 5.61
N ALA A 14 1.91 -5.14 6.09
CA ALA A 14 1.35 -3.81 5.90
C ALA A 14 2.25 -2.73 6.53
N LYS A 15 2.69 -2.93 7.79
CA LYS A 15 3.68 -2.04 8.44
C LYS A 15 4.98 -1.92 7.65
N MET A 16 5.45 -3.02 7.07
CA MET A 16 6.63 -3.00 6.21
C MET A 16 6.40 -2.21 4.91
N CYS A 17 5.19 -2.25 4.34
CA CYS A 17 4.80 -1.40 3.22
C CYS A 17 4.82 0.10 3.60
N GLU A 18 4.38 0.44 4.82
CA GLU A 18 4.44 1.82 5.34
C GLU A 18 5.86 2.33 5.52
N ASN A 19 6.77 1.47 5.96
CA ASN A 19 8.20 1.78 6.09
C ASN A 19 8.98 1.68 4.77
N CYS A 20 8.36 1.24 3.68
CA CYS A 20 9.03 1.15 2.38
C CYS A 20 9.29 2.55 1.82
N PRO A 21 10.54 2.94 1.54
CA PRO A 21 10.88 4.29 1.09
C PRO A 21 10.24 4.63 -0.26
N ILE A 22 10.06 3.63 -1.13
CA ILE A 22 9.42 3.78 -2.44
C ILE A 22 7.93 4.04 -2.29
N CYS A 23 7.22 3.21 -1.52
CA CYS A 23 5.78 3.36 -1.26
C CYS A 23 5.50 4.67 -0.54
N ARG A 24 6.30 5.02 0.48
CA ARG A 24 6.20 6.29 1.20
C ARG A 24 6.37 7.49 0.26
N ARG A 25 7.37 7.46 -0.62
CA ARG A 25 7.62 8.55 -1.58
C ARG A 25 6.55 8.64 -2.67
N ALA A 26 6.01 7.49 -3.10
CA ALA A 26 4.88 7.42 -4.02
C ALA A 26 3.61 8.02 -3.40
N ARG A 27 3.26 7.65 -2.16
CA ARG A 27 2.13 8.24 -1.41
C ARG A 27 2.29 9.74 -1.18
N ALA A 28 3.50 10.18 -0.81
CA ALA A 28 3.77 11.58 -0.50
C ALA A 28 3.74 12.49 -1.74
N LYS A 29 4.27 12.03 -2.88
CA LYS A 29 4.34 12.87 -4.10
C LYS A 29 3.13 12.71 -5.01
N GLN A 30 2.49 11.53 -5.01
CA GLN A 30 1.41 11.15 -5.92
C GLN A 30 1.64 11.44 -7.41
N ARG A 31 2.90 11.68 -7.81
CA ARG A 31 3.30 12.00 -9.17
C ARG A 31 4.73 11.55 -9.43
N GLY A 32 5.02 11.26 -10.70
CA GLY A 32 6.36 10.90 -11.18
C GLY A 32 6.65 9.39 -11.15
N LEU A 33 7.90 9.04 -11.49
CA LEU A 33 8.34 7.66 -11.71
C LEU A 33 8.09 6.72 -10.52
N ALA A 34 8.21 7.20 -9.28
CA ALA A 34 7.94 6.37 -8.09
C ALA A 34 6.45 6.00 -7.96
N PHE A 35 5.55 6.94 -8.26
CA PHE A 35 4.11 6.67 -8.27
C PHE A 35 3.75 5.69 -9.41
N TRP A 36 4.31 5.92 -10.61
CA TRP A 36 4.12 5.01 -11.74
C TRP A 36 4.67 3.62 -11.45
N PHE A 37 5.84 3.52 -10.80
CA PHE A 37 6.42 2.24 -10.41
C PHE A 37 5.54 1.51 -9.40
N VAL A 38 5.08 2.14 -8.33
CA VAL A 38 4.19 1.48 -7.33
C VAL A 38 2.82 1.16 -7.93
N LYS A 39 2.33 1.96 -8.88
CA LYS A 39 1.12 1.68 -9.66
C LYS A 39 1.30 0.45 -10.56
N ASN A 40 2.48 0.23 -11.15
CA ASN A 40 2.75 -0.94 -12.00
C ASN A 40 3.24 -2.17 -11.21
N VAL A 41 3.90 -1.99 -10.05
CA VAL A 41 4.34 -3.03 -9.10
C VAL A 41 3.21 -3.44 -8.15
N GLU A 42 2.01 -3.55 -8.72
CA GLU A 42 0.78 -3.86 -8.00
C GLU A 42 0.82 -5.24 -7.32
N ARG A 43 -0.29 -5.60 -6.64
CA ARG A 43 -0.51 -6.76 -5.74
C ARG A 43 0.12 -8.10 -6.16
N GLY A 44 0.46 -8.31 -7.44
CA GLY A 44 1.13 -9.50 -7.95
C GLY A 44 2.64 -9.57 -7.65
N ILE A 45 3.34 -8.45 -7.50
CA ILE A 45 4.81 -8.42 -7.37
C ILE A 45 5.25 -8.20 -5.92
N CYS A 46 4.64 -7.26 -5.21
CA CYS A 46 5.04 -6.93 -3.84
C CYS A 46 4.06 -7.52 -2.80
N PRO A 47 4.49 -8.49 -1.97
CA PRO A 47 3.63 -9.09 -0.94
C PRO A 47 3.19 -8.08 0.11
N SER A 48 4.01 -7.05 0.39
CA SER A 48 3.69 -5.99 1.34
C SER A 48 2.62 -5.04 0.83
N CYS A 49 2.64 -4.68 -0.46
CA CYS A 49 1.58 -3.86 -1.07
C CYS A 49 0.23 -4.59 -1.06
N ARG A 50 0.23 -5.90 -1.33
CA ARG A 50 -0.97 -6.75 -1.26
C ARG A 50 -1.53 -6.83 0.16
N ALA A 51 -0.66 -7.03 1.15
CA ALA A 51 -1.05 -7.02 2.55
C ALA A 51 -1.59 -5.66 2.98
N TYR A 52 -0.95 -4.55 2.57
CA TYR A 52 -1.43 -3.20 2.86
C TYR A 52 -2.85 -2.97 2.33
N GLU A 53 -3.13 -3.34 1.08
CA GLU A 53 -4.48 -3.18 0.52
C GLU A 53 -5.50 -4.14 1.15
N LYS A 54 -5.08 -5.33 1.60
CA LYS A 54 -5.94 -6.26 2.34
C LYS A 54 -6.28 -5.72 3.73
N VAL A 55 -5.31 -5.10 4.42
CA VAL A 55 -5.46 -4.57 5.79
C VAL A 55 -6.20 -3.23 5.81
N HIS A 56 -5.81 -2.30 4.94
CA HIS A 56 -6.35 -0.94 4.91
C HIS A 56 -7.49 -0.75 3.91
N GLY A 57 -7.79 -1.74 3.06
CA GLY A 57 -8.82 -1.63 2.03
C GLY A 57 -8.51 -0.62 0.92
N ARG A 58 -7.28 -0.09 0.84
CA ARG A 58 -6.86 0.92 -0.13
C ARG A 58 -5.49 0.62 -0.72
N PRO A 59 -5.23 0.99 -1.98
CA PRO A 59 -3.98 0.67 -2.64
C PRO A 59 -2.80 1.34 -1.96
N ALA A 60 -1.63 0.69 -2.02
CA ALA A 60 -0.42 1.19 -1.37
C ALA A 60 0.10 2.52 -1.93
N HIS A 61 -0.37 2.99 -3.09
CA HIS A 61 -0.03 4.30 -3.64
C HIS A 61 -1.10 5.38 -3.39
N ALA A 62 -2.19 5.04 -2.68
CA ALA A 62 -3.26 5.97 -2.34
C ALA A 62 -2.72 7.19 -1.56
N PRO A 63 -3.32 8.38 -1.72
CA PRO A 63 -2.97 9.52 -0.89
C PRO A 63 -3.27 9.20 0.55
N VAL A 64 -2.48 9.75 1.48
CA VAL A 64 -2.91 9.82 2.87
C VAL A 64 -4.07 10.81 2.87
N GLU A 65 -5.28 10.33 3.19
CA GLU A 65 -6.53 11.08 3.09
C GLU A 65 -6.61 12.17 4.18
N GLU A 66 -5.74 13.17 4.14
CA GLU A 66 -5.92 14.46 4.82
C GLU A 66 -6.41 15.55 3.85
N ALA A 67 -6.61 15.22 2.57
CA ALA A 67 -7.05 16.16 1.54
C ALA A 67 -8.56 16.05 1.23
N ARG A 68 -9.39 16.06 2.28
CA ARG A 68 -10.81 16.37 2.15
C ARG A 68 -11.26 17.23 3.33
N SER A 69 -10.98 18.53 3.24
CA SER A 69 -11.78 19.59 3.85
C SER A 69 -12.00 20.66 2.79
#